data_AF-A0A1Z1WR24-F1
#
_entry.id   AF-A0A1Z1WR24-F1
#
_cell.length_a   1.000
_cell.length_b   1.000
_cell.length_c   1.000
_cell.angle_alpha   90.00
_cell.angle_beta   90.00
_cell.angle_gamma   90.00
#
_symmetry.space_group_name_H-M   'P 1'
#
loop_
_entity.id
_entity.type
_entity.pdbx_description
1 polymer ?
#
loop_
_entity_poly.entity_id
_entity_poly.type
_entity_poly.pdbx_seq_one_letter_code
_entity_poly.pdbx_strand_id
1 'polypeptide(L)' 'MKALHEALEHLIEDGTYGQVLRRWGLSDEAVPASEVNPRGLPKSS' A
#
# COMPACT_ATOMS: atom_id res chain seq x y z
N MET A 1 -6.78 -13.14 4.08
CA MET A 1 -6.30 -11.78 3.77
C MET A 1 -5.45 -11.15 4.88
N LYS A 2 -5.65 -11.48 6.17
CA LYS A 2 -4.86 -10.91 7.29
C LYS A 2 -3.34 -11.02 7.12
N ALA A 3 -2.83 -12.22 6.84
CA ALA A 3 -1.38 -12.43 6.67
C ALA A 3 -0.77 -11.65 5.49
N LEU A 4 -1.50 -11.51 4.38
CA LEU A 4 -1.03 -10.73 3.23
C LEU A 4 -0.97 -9.23 3.55
N HIS A 5 -2.00 -8.73 4.24
CA HIS A 5 -2.03 -7.35 4.71
C HIS A 5 -0.87 -7.08 5.68
N GLU A 6 -0.66 -7.93 6.68
CA GLU A 6 0.45 -7.80 7.64
C GLU A 6 1.82 -7.84 6.96
N ALA A 7 2.01 -8.73 5.99
CA ALA A 7 3.24 -8.78 5.22
C ALA A 7 3.48 -7.50 4.42
N LEU A 8 2.44 -6.92 3.82
CA LEU A 8 2.56 -5.68 3.05
C LEU A 8 2.82 -4.47 3.96
N GLU A 9 2.12 -4.36 5.09
CA GLU A 9 2.39 -3.33 6.11
C GLU A 9 3.85 -3.40 6.57
N HIS A 10 4.37 -4.60 6.84
CA HIS A 10 5.77 -4.76 7.25
C HIS A 10 6.75 -4.21 6.20
N LEU A 11 6.50 -4.44 4.91
CA LEU A 11 7.33 -3.90 3.83
C LEU A 11 7.24 -2.37 3.71
N ILE A 12 6.11 -1.78 4.11
CA ILE A 12 5.94 -0.33 4.17
C ILE A 12 6.76 0.23 5.35
N GLU A 13 6.63 -0.39 6.53
CA GLU A 13 7.32 0.00 7.77
C GLU A 13 8.86 -0.12 7.66
N ASP A 14 9.35 -1.22 7.09
CA ASP A 14 10.79 -1.47 6.94
C ASP A 14 11.43 -0.71 5.75
N GLY A 15 10.60 -0.04 4.94
CA GLY A 15 11.01 0.77 3.80
C GLY A 15 11.33 -0.01 2.52
N THR A 16 11.20 -1.33 2.51
CA THR A 16 11.41 -2.19 1.33
C THR A 16 10.41 -1.84 0.22
N TYR A 17 9.16 -1.55 0.56
CA TYR A 17 8.14 -1.05 -0.37
C TYR A 17 8.64 0.19 -1.13
N GLY A 18 9.19 1.17 -0.41
CA GLY A 18 9.74 2.38 -1.01
C GLY A 18 10.95 2.11 -1.92
N GLN A 19 11.78 1.11 -1.59
CA GLN A 19 12.89 0.70 -2.47
C GLN A 19 12.38 0.14 -3.80
N VAL A 20 11.32 -0.68 -3.76
CA VAL A 20 10.68 -1.20 -4.97
C VAL A 20 10.12 -0.03 -5.79
N LEU A 21 9.32 0.87 -5.21
CA LEU A 21 8.76 1.99 -5.95
C LEU A 21 9.83 2.86 -6.63
N ARG A 22 10.94 3.15 -5.94
CA ARG A 22 12.07 3.89 -6.53
C ARG A 22 12.68 3.17 -7.72
N ARG A 23 12.87 1.84 -7.64
CA ARG A 23 13.42 1.04 -8.74
C ARG A 23 12.58 1.15 -10.02
N TRP A 24 11.27 1.32 -9.89
CA TRP A 24 10.34 1.41 -11.01
C TRP A 24 9.94 2.85 -11.36
N GLY A 25 10.49 3.86 -10.68
CA GLY A 25 10.15 5.26 -10.93
C GLY A 25 8.74 5.67 -10.46
N LEU A 26 8.16 4.94 -9.50
CA LEU A 26 6.77 5.12 -9.01
C LEU A 26 6.72 5.72 -7.61
N SER A 27 7.71 6.53 -7.23
CA SER A 27 7.78 7.05 -5.84
C SER A 27 6.64 7.99 -5.49
N ASP A 28 6.07 8.68 -6.48
CA ASP A 28 4.94 9.60 -6.31
C ASP A 28 3.61 8.87 -6.03
N GLU A 29 3.53 7.58 -6.34
CA GLU A 29 2.35 6.72 -6.11
C GLU A 29 2.40 6.01 -4.74
N ALA A 30 3.39 6.33 -3.91
CA ALA A 30 3.55 5.72 -2.60
C ALA A 30 2.37 6.07 -1.68
N VAL A 31 1.78 5.04 -1.05
CA VAL A 31 0.80 5.22 0.03
C VAL A 31 1.45 4.95 1.40
N PRO A 32 1.01 5.65 2.46
CA PRO A 32 1.60 5.49 3.79
C PRO A 32 1.16 4.21 4.51
N ALA A 33 0.05 3.58 4.10
CA ALA A 33 -0.51 2.37 4.70
C ALA A 33 -1.34 1.59 3.68
N SER A 34 -1.46 0.28 3.87
CA SER A 34 -2.23 -0.64 3.03
C SER A 34 -3.63 -0.90 3.64
N GLU A 35 -4.53 0.07 3.54
CA GLU A 35 -5.90 -0.08 4.04
C GLU A 35 -6.74 -1.10 3.23
N VAL A 36 -7.43 -2.01 3.94
CA VAL A 36 -8.33 -2.99 3.31
C VAL A 36 -9.74 -2.38 3.20
N ASN A 37 -10.20 -2.14 1.97
CA ASN A 37 -11.53 -1.59 1.65
C ASN A 37 -11.89 -0.34 2.47
N PRO A 38 -11.14 0.77 2.31
CA PRO A 38 -11.43 2.01 3.00
C PRO A 38 -12.84 2.50 2.69
N ARG A 39 -13.49 3.10 3.70
CA ARG A 39 -14.82 3.71 3.53
C ARG A 39 -14.68 4.89 2.56
N GLY A 40 -15.50 4.96 1.51
CA GLY A 40 -15.55 6.17 0.67
C GLY A 40 -15.77 5.95 -0.82
N LEU A 41 -15.75 4.71 -1.32
CA LEU A 41 -16.13 4.47 -2.71
C LEU A 41 -17.61 4.87 -2.90
N PRO A 42 -17.93 5.77 -3.86
CA PRO A 42 -19.32 6.14 -4.14
C PRO A 42 -20.11 4.89 -4.47
N LYS A 43 -21.35 4.79 -3.98
CA LYS A 43 -22.27 3.77 -4.50
C LYS A 43 -22.47 4.10 -5.98
N SER A 44 -22.16 3.15 -6.86
CA SER A 44 -22.58 3.24 -8.26
C SER A 44 -24.10 3.40 -8.27
N SER A 45 -24.57 4.53 -8.78
CA SER A 45 -25.99 4.74 -9.07
C SER A 45 -26.51 3.71 -10.06
#